data_AF-H1YXK4-F1
#
_entry.id   AF-H1YXK4-F1
#
_cell.length_a   1.000
_cell.length_b   1.000
_cell.length_c   1.000
_cell.angle_alpha   90.00
_cell.angle_beta   90.00
_cell.angle_gamma   90.00
#
_symmetry.space_group_name_H-M   'P 1'
#
loop_
_entity.id
_entity.type
_entity.pdbx_description
1 polymer ?
#
loop_
_entity_poly.entity_id
_entity_poly.type
_entity_poly.pdbx_seq_one_letter_code
_entity_poly.pdbx_strand_id
1 'polypeptide(L)'
;MILSSELLFWSKLPCYGVDISDRVINNCKRMLRRPDDSAVSTMVEYLNITTVMVVMLVVVFFAANTIFIEKPSNTIKYNSFVDIGNGMSVRVVDLYAVAPETGRVVTSFNIPDDVAGKEYYLRLDPLATGAGQTIIVTDGYITTRISLSGIGATRGVTGNTTGTGENVITYDSGGFR
;
A
#
# COMPACT_ATOMS: atom_id res chain seq x y z
N MET A 1 25.72 48.84 -48.20
CA MET A 1 25.01 48.24 -49.35
C MET A 1 26.08 47.54 -50.19
N ILE A 2 25.83 46.34 -50.73
CA ILE A 2 26.78 45.41 -51.39
C ILE A 2 27.37 44.36 -50.43
N LEU A 3 26.59 43.29 -50.13
CA LEU A 3 27.10 41.95 -49.75
C LEU A 3 25.97 40.89 -49.68
N SER A 4 24.87 41.09 -50.44
CA SER A 4 23.69 40.22 -50.38
C SER A 4 23.47 39.37 -51.65
N SER A 5 24.40 39.37 -52.61
CA SER A 5 24.17 38.81 -53.95
C SER A 5 24.96 37.53 -54.29
N GLU A 6 25.90 37.07 -53.45
CA GLU A 6 26.74 35.90 -53.79
C GLU A 6 26.37 34.59 -53.08
N LEU A 7 25.61 34.61 -51.99
CA LEU A 7 25.25 33.39 -51.24
C LEU A 7 24.05 32.62 -51.81
N LEU A 8 23.33 33.19 -52.78
CA LEU A 8 22.23 32.52 -53.50
C LEU A 8 22.70 31.79 -54.76
N PHE A 9 23.99 31.84 -55.10
CA PHE A 9 24.51 31.29 -56.35
C PHE A 9 24.79 29.78 -56.30
N TRP A 10 24.92 29.18 -55.10
CA TRP A 10 25.29 27.76 -54.94
C TRP A 10 24.12 26.82 -54.58
N SER A 11 22.88 27.31 -54.46
CA SER A 11 21.71 26.46 -54.17
C SER A 11 20.97 25.96 -55.42
N LYS A 12 21.42 26.33 -56.61
CA LYS A 12 20.86 25.87 -57.88
C LYS A 12 21.96 25.28 -58.76
N LEU A 13 22.14 23.97 -58.61
CA LEU A 13 22.27 22.94 -59.66
C LEU A 13 23.31 21.86 -59.30
N PRO A 14 22.95 20.60 -59.55
CA PRO A 14 23.64 19.96 -60.65
C PRO A 14 22.61 19.36 -61.61
N CYS A 15 22.86 19.49 -62.91
CA CYS A 15 22.03 19.03 -64.06
C CYS A 15 21.22 20.12 -64.78
N TYR A 16 21.82 21.27 -65.08
CA TYR A 16 21.29 22.12 -66.15
C TYR A 16 22.42 22.54 -67.06
N GLY A 17 22.34 22.10 -68.32
CA GLY A 17 23.17 22.63 -69.40
C GLY A 17 24.33 21.77 -69.89
N VAL A 18 24.29 20.44 -69.75
CA VAL A 18 25.20 19.56 -70.51
C VAL A 18 24.35 18.47 -71.15
N ASP A 19 24.57 18.16 -72.43
CA ASP A 19 24.01 16.98 -73.09
C ASP A 19 24.65 15.73 -72.47
N ILE A 20 24.10 15.30 -71.33
CA ILE A 20 24.60 14.12 -70.63
C ILE A 20 23.70 12.95 -70.98
N SER A 21 24.31 11.90 -71.51
CA SER A 21 23.71 10.58 -71.75
C SER A 21 22.72 10.19 -70.65
N ASP A 22 21.57 9.60 -71.05
CA ASP A 22 20.52 9.06 -70.15
C ASP A 22 21.07 8.25 -68.96
N ARG A 23 22.25 7.66 -69.14
CA ARG A 23 22.98 6.91 -68.11
C ARG A 23 23.34 7.77 -66.89
N VAL A 24 23.67 9.05 -67.06
CA VAL A 24 24.04 9.96 -65.96
C VAL A 24 22.80 10.53 -65.27
N ILE A 25 21.74 10.83 -66.02
CA ILE A 25 20.45 11.27 -65.48
C ILE A 25 19.87 10.18 -64.55
N ASN A 26 19.91 8.92 -64.97
CA ASN A 26 19.45 7.79 -64.16
C ASN A 26 20.29 7.57 -62.89
N ASN A 27 21.60 7.85 -62.94
CA ASN A 27 22.47 7.78 -61.77
C ASN A 27 22.22 8.93 -60.78
N CYS A 28 21.99 10.16 -61.25
CA CYS A 28 21.62 11.29 -60.40
C CYS A 28 20.25 11.07 -59.74
N LYS A 29 19.27 10.52 -60.47
CA LYS A 29 17.95 10.17 -59.94
C LYS A 29 18.02 9.08 -58.87
N ARG A 30 18.99 8.17 -58.96
CA ARG A 30 19.28 7.18 -57.90
C ARG A 30 19.91 7.81 -56.65
N MET A 31 20.80 8.79 -56.81
CA MET A 31 21.44 9.47 -55.66
C MET A 31 20.48 10.40 -54.90
N LEU A 32 19.47 10.98 -55.56
CA LEU A 32 18.45 11.82 -54.94
C LEU A 32 17.28 11.04 -54.32
N ARG A 33 17.27 9.70 -54.44
CA ARG A 33 16.26 8.86 -53.80
C ARG A 33 16.56 8.82 -52.29
N ARG A 34 15.74 9.52 -51.51
CA ARG A 34 15.82 9.52 -50.04
C ARG A 34 15.84 8.07 -49.52
N PRO A 35 16.69 7.75 -48.54
CA PRO A 35 16.67 6.43 -47.91
C PRO A 35 15.26 6.12 -47.41
N ASP A 36 14.83 4.86 -47.50
CA ASP A 36 13.44 4.45 -47.28
C ASP A 36 12.99 4.71 -45.83
N ASP A 37 12.29 5.84 -45.60
CA ASP A 37 11.72 6.28 -44.31
C ASP A 37 10.71 5.27 -43.72
N SER A 38 10.23 4.32 -44.54
CA SER A 38 9.29 3.27 -44.13
C SER A 38 9.82 2.39 -43.00
N ALA A 39 11.11 2.02 -43.06
CA ALA A 39 11.73 1.18 -42.03
C ALA A 39 11.83 1.91 -40.67
N VAL A 40 12.12 3.21 -40.70
CA VAL A 40 12.18 4.05 -39.49
C VAL A 40 10.78 4.26 -38.91
N SER A 41 9.78 4.48 -39.76
CA SER A 41 8.38 4.64 -39.34
C SER A 41 7.86 3.41 -38.58
N THR A 42 8.14 2.21 -39.10
CA THR A 42 7.71 0.96 -38.44
C THR A 42 8.41 0.74 -37.10
N MET A 43 9.69 1.08 -36.98
CA MET A 43 10.39 0.97 -35.68
C MET A 43 9.81 1.93 -34.63
N VAL A 44 9.51 3.17 -35.01
CA VAL A 44 8.92 4.17 -34.09
C VAL A 44 7.53 3.74 -33.63
N GLU A 45 6.75 3.12 -34.49
CA GLU A 45 5.43 2.58 -34.13
C GLU A 45 5.53 1.49 -33.05
N TYR A 46 6.43 0.53 -33.22
CA TYR A 46 6.65 -0.52 -32.21
C TYR A 46 7.20 0.04 -30.89
N LEU A 47 8.07 1.05 -30.94
CA LEU A 47 8.58 1.72 -29.75
C LEU A 47 7.47 2.43 -28.98
N ASN A 48 6.53 3.09 -29.67
CA ASN A 48 5.39 3.73 -29.02
C ASN A 48 4.45 2.71 -28.36
N ILE A 49 4.10 1.62 -29.07
CA ILE A 49 3.20 0.58 -28.53
C ILE A 49 3.82 -0.06 -27.28
N THR A 50 5.10 -0.43 -27.33
CA THR A 50 5.81 -1.04 -26.20
C THR A 50 5.95 -0.07 -25.02
N THR A 51 6.21 1.20 -25.27
CA THR A 51 6.28 2.22 -24.21
C THR A 51 4.95 2.35 -23.48
N VAL A 52 3.83 2.45 -24.22
CA VAL A 52 2.49 2.51 -23.61
C VAL A 52 2.19 1.25 -22.82
N MET A 53 2.55 0.07 -23.34
CA MET A 53 2.35 -1.21 -22.65
C MET A 53 3.13 -1.29 -21.34
N VAL A 54 4.40 -0.88 -21.33
CA VAL A 54 5.24 -0.89 -20.12
C VAL A 54 4.69 0.09 -19.08
N VAL A 55 4.28 1.29 -19.49
CA VAL A 55 3.69 2.28 -18.57
C VAL A 55 2.40 1.74 -17.95
N MET A 56 1.52 1.15 -18.77
CA MET A 56 0.29 0.54 -18.29
C MET A 56 0.57 -0.63 -17.32
N LEU A 57 1.58 -1.46 -17.60
CA LEU A 57 1.99 -2.56 -16.73
C LEU A 57 2.44 -2.07 -15.36
N VAL A 58 3.23 -0.99 -15.31
CA VAL A 58 3.68 -0.39 -14.05
C VAL A 58 2.50 0.08 -13.21
N VAL A 59 1.51 0.74 -13.84
CA VAL A 59 0.28 1.18 -13.15
C VAL A 59 -0.49 -0.02 -12.60
N VAL A 60 -0.65 -1.08 -13.39
CA VAL A 60 -1.34 -2.32 -12.96
C VAL A 60 -0.59 -2.99 -11.81
N PHE A 61 0.75 -3.00 -11.81
CA PHE A 61 1.53 -3.58 -10.73
C PHE A 61 1.29 -2.89 -9.38
N PHE A 62 1.28 -1.55 -9.36
CA PHE A 62 0.95 -0.80 -8.15
C PHE A 62 -0.50 -1.02 -7.70
N ALA A 63 -1.45 -1.01 -8.65
CA ALA A 63 -2.85 -1.29 -8.36
C ALA A 63 -3.06 -2.72 -7.80
N ALA A 64 -2.36 -3.71 -8.36
CA ALA A 64 -2.42 -5.09 -7.90
C ALA A 64 -1.93 -5.24 -6.46
N ASN A 65 -0.81 -4.60 -6.08
CA ASN A 65 -0.30 -4.66 -4.72
C ASN A 65 -1.32 -4.15 -3.69
N THR A 66 -1.95 -3.00 -3.96
CA THR A 66 -2.94 -2.43 -3.04
C THR A 66 -4.23 -3.27 -2.96
N ILE A 67 -4.73 -3.75 -4.10
CA ILE A 67 -5.98 -4.51 -4.17
C ILE A 67 -5.83 -5.93 -3.60
N PHE A 68 -4.74 -6.62 -3.91
CA PHE A 68 -4.58 -8.04 -3.57
C PHE A 68 -3.81 -8.29 -2.27
N ILE A 69 -2.95 -7.38 -1.83
CA ILE A 69 -2.13 -7.60 -0.61
C ILE A 69 -2.74 -6.84 0.57
N GLU A 70 -2.88 -5.53 0.45
CA GLU A 70 -3.28 -4.70 1.60
C GLU A 70 -4.74 -4.92 2.01
N LYS A 71 -5.66 -4.95 1.04
CA LYS A 71 -7.10 -5.05 1.33
C LYS A 71 -7.47 -6.39 2.01
N PRO A 72 -7.06 -7.57 1.52
CA PRO A 72 -7.36 -8.83 2.20
C PRO A 72 -6.65 -8.93 3.55
N SER A 73 -5.40 -8.47 3.65
CA SER A 73 -4.66 -8.44 4.93
C SER A 73 -5.40 -7.63 5.99
N ASN A 74 -5.90 -6.44 5.65
CA ASN A 74 -6.64 -5.60 6.58
C ASN A 74 -7.96 -6.25 7.04
N THR A 75 -8.68 -6.95 6.16
CA THR A 75 -9.88 -7.69 6.54
C THR A 75 -9.57 -8.86 7.48
N ILE A 76 -8.51 -9.62 7.22
CA ILE A 76 -8.08 -10.74 8.07
C ILE A 76 -7.66 -10.22 9.45
N LYS A 77 -6.89 -9.12 9.50
CA LYS A 77 -6.50 -8.46 10.76
C LYS A 77 -7.71 -8.02 11.56
N TYR A 78 -8.66 -7.35 10.92
CA TYR A 78 -9.87 -6.88 11.60
C TYR A 78 -10.65 -8.03 12.23
N ASN A 79 -10.91 -9.12 11.49
CA ASN A 79 -11.64 -10.28 12.01
C ASN A 79 -10.86 -10.95 13.15
N SER A 80 -9.54 -11.10 13.01
CA SER A 80 -8.70 -11.66 14.06
C SER A 80 -8.68 -10.79 15.32
N PHE A 81 -8.66 -9.46 15.19
CA PHE A 81 -8.75 -8.54 16.32
C PHE A 81 -10.11 -8.61 17.03
N VAL A 82 -11.19 -8.82 16.27
CA VAL A 82 -12.53 -9.07 16.82
C VAL A 82 -12.55 -10.38 17.60
N ASP A 83 -12.01 -11.47 17.05
CA ASP A 83 -11.96 -12.77 17.72
C ASP A 83 -11.12 -12.74 18.99
N ILE A 84 -9.94 -12.10 18.96
CA ILE A 84 -9.09 -11.89 20.13
C ILE A 84 -9.85 -11.13 21.22
N GLY A 85 -10.46 -10.00 20.88
CA GLY A 85 -11.17 -9.21 21.88
C GLY A 85 -12.45 -9.87 22.41
N ASN A 86 -13.15 -10.67 21.60
CA ASN A 86 -14.27 -11.49 22.04
C ASN A 86 -13.81 -12.60 23.00
N GLY A 87 -12.74 -13.31 22.67
CA GLY A 87 -12.13 -14.32 23.56
C GLY A 87 -11.69 -13.70 24.89
N MET A 88 -11.09 -12.50 24.83
CA MET A 88 -10.68 -11.75 26.01
C MET A 88 -11.86 -11.27 26.86
N SER A 89 -12.99 -10.92 26.24
CA SER A 89 -14.19 -10.53 26.98
C SER A 89 -14.70 -11.67 27.86
N VAL A 90 -14.71 -12.90 27.35
CA VAL A 90 -15.09 -14.09 28.13
C VAL A 90 -14.12 -14.31 29.30
N ARG A 91 -12.81 -14.15 29.07
CA ARG A 91 -11.82 -14.30 30.14
C ARG A 91 -11.93 -13.25 31.25
N VAL A 92 -12.24 -12.02 30.88
CA VAL A 92 -12.50 -10.96 31.86
C VAL A 92 -13.77 -11.25 32.65
N VAL A 93 -14.81 -11.80 32.02
CA VAL A 93 -16.03 -12.25 32.70
C VAL A 93 -15.76 -13.43 33.64
N ASP A 94 -14.98 -14.43 33.22
CA ASP A 94 -14.55 -15.53 34.08
C ASP A 94 -13.77 -15.02 35.30
N LEU A 95 -12.90 -14.01 35.10
CA LEU A 95 -12.15 -13.36 36.17
C LEU A 95 -13.08 -12.72 37.20
N TYR A 96 -14.19 -12.10 36.77
CA TYR A 96 -15.18 -11.54 37.68
C TYR A 96 -15.93 -12.59 38.48
N ALA A 97 -16.14 -13.79 37.93
CA ALA A 97 -16.78 -14.88 38.65
C ALA A 97 -15.93 -15.40 39.82
N VAL A 98 -14.60 -15.27 39.74
CA VAL A 98 -13.65 -15.69 40.79
C VAL A 98 -13.04 -14.52 41.57
N ALA A 99 -13.42 -13.28 41.24
CA ALA A 99 -12.88 -12.08 41.85
C ALA A 99 -13.34 -11.94 43.32
N PRO A 100 -12.40 -11.85 44.29
CA PRO A 100 -12.73 -11.68 45.70
C PRO A 100 -13.35 -10.31 45.98
N GLU A 101 -14.14 -10.19 47.04
CA GLU A 101 -14.69 -8.90 47.48
C GLU A 101 -13.60 -7.89 47.88
N THR A 102 -12.48 -8.40 48.41
CA THR A 102 -11.26 -7.63 48.70
C THR A 102 -10.03 -8.40 48.26
N GLY A 103 -9.16 -7.77 47.47
CA GLY A 103 -7.91 -8.34 47.00
C GLY A 103 -7.60 -8.07 45.54
N ARG A 104 -6.50 -8.67 45.10
CA ARG A 104 -5.98 -8.56 43.73
C ARG A 104 -5.92 -9.94 43.10
N VAL A 105 -6.41 -10.05 41.87
CA VAL A 105 -6.24 -11.26 41.05
C VAL A 105 -5.40 -10.90 39.85
N VAL A 106 -4.32 -11.64 39.66
CA VAL A 106 -3.45 -11.52 38.49
C VAL A 106 -3.63 -12.79 37.68
N THR A 107 -3.95 -12.63 36.40
CA THR A 107 -4.09 -13.75 35.47
C THR A 107 -3.21 -13.52 34.25
N SER A 108 -2.44 -14.55 33.90
CA SER A 108 -1.65 -14.61 32.68
C SER A 108 -2.44 -15.38 31.62
N PHE A 109 -2.48 -14.86 30.41
CA PHE A 109 -3.08 -15.54 29.26
C PHE A 109 -2.12 -15.49 28.09
N ASN A 110 -2.36 -16.35 27.11
CA ASN A 110 -1.54 -16.42 25.91
C ASN A 110 -2.41 -15.98 24.72
N ILE A 111 -1.94 -15.00 23.96
CA ILE A 111 -2.52 -14.55 22.69
C ILE A 111 -1.41 -14.70 21.63
N PRO A 112 -1.74 -15.04 20.37
CA PRO A 112 -0.75 -15.07 19.29
C PRO A 112 0.17 -13.84 19.24
N ASP A 113 1.46 -14.06 19.01
CA ASP A 113 2.48 -13.01 18.98
C ASP A 113 2.22 -11.94 17.91
N ASP A 114 1.66 -12.35 16.76
CA ASP A 114 1.34 -11.49 15.64
C ASP A 114 0.03 -11.91 14.94
N VAL A 115 -0.56 -10.96 14.22
CA VAL A 115 -1.74 -11.20 13.38
C VAL A 115 -1.43 -10.74 11.96
N ALA A 116 -1.44 -11.67 11.02
CA ALA A 116 -1.10 -11.43 9.62
C ALA A 116 0.31 -10.82 9.43
N GLY A 117 1.30 -11.26 10.20
CA GLY A 117 2.69 -10.79 10.10
C GLY A 117 2.94 -9.42 10.74
N LYS A 118 1.98 -8.91 11.54
CA LYS A 118 2.10 -7.60 12.20
C LYS A 118 1.84 -7.70 13.69
N GLU A 119 2.65 -6.98 14.46
CA GLU A 119 2.44 -6.76 15.88
C GLU A 119 1.17 -5.92 16.12
N TYR A 120 0.57 -6.13 17.27
CA TYR A 120 -0.60 -5.39 17.72
C TYR A 120 -0.52 -5.16 19.23
N TYR A 121 -1.24 -4.14 19.67
CA TYR A 121 -1.33 -3.70 21.05
C TYR A 121 -2.75 -3.98 21.56
N LEU A 122 -2.84 -4.53 22.76
CA LEU A 122 -4.08 -4.78 23.45
C LEU A 122 -4.11 -4.01 24.76
N ARG A 123 -5.11 -3.14 24.90
CA ARG A 123 -5.31 -2.31 26.09
C ARG A 123 -6.70 -2.54 26.65
N LEU A 124 -6.77 -2.89 27.93
CA LEU A 124 -8.01 -2.89 28.70
C LEU A 124 -8.12 -1.56 29.42
N ASP A 125 -9.12 -0.77 29.02
CA ASP A 125 -9.35 0.55 29.56
C ASP A 125 -10.66 0.55 30.37
N PRO A 126 -10.61 0.62 31.71
CA PRO A 126 -11.80 0.63 32.56
C PRO A 126 -12.58 1.95 32.49
N LEU A 127 -12.01 3.03 31.94
CA LEU A 127 -12.57 4.39 31.96
C LEU A 127 -12.88 4.96 30.57
N ALA A 128 -12.49 4.28 29.48
CA ALA A 128 -12.60 4.79 28.11
C ALA A 128 -13.99 5.31 27.70
N THR A 129 -15.07 4.76 28.25
CA THR A 129 -16.45 5.09 27.85
C THR A 129 -17.34 5.56 28.99
N GLY A 130 -16.80 5.86 30.16
CA GLY A 130 -17.54 6.45 31.30
C GLY A 130 -18.61 5.57 31.96
N ALA A 131 -18.98 4.42 31.37
CA ALA A 131 -20.00 3.51 31.90
C ALA A 131 -19.67 2.02 31.68
N GLY A 132 -18.49 1.68 31.17
CA GLY A 132 -18.12 0.31 30.86
C GLY A 132 -16.66 0.17 30.44
N GLN A 133 -16.12 -1.02 30.67
CA GLN A 133 -14.75 -1.37 30.30
C GLN A 133 -14.69 -1.65 28.79
N THR A 134 -13.64 -1.16 28.13
CA THR A 134 -13.42 -1.40 26.70
C THR A 134 -12.10 -2.13 26.49
N ILE A 135 -12.13 -3.19 25.67
CA ILE A 135 -10.93 -3.83 25.14
C ILE A 135 -10.61 -3.16 23.80
N ILE A 136 -9.41 -2.60 23.70
CA ILE A 136 -8.91 -1.94 22.51
C ILE A 136 -7.80 -2.81 21.94
N VAL A 137 -7.98 -3.30 20.72
CA VAL A 137 -6.95 -4.02 19.96
C VAL A 137 -6.56 -3.15 18.77
N THR A 138 -5.27 -2.80 18.65
CA THR A 138 -4.80 -1.87 17.62
C THR A 138 -3.41 -2.22 17.09
N ASP A 139 -3.22 -2.13 15.77
CA ASP A 139 -1.89 -2.15 15.12
C ASP A 139 -1.38 -0.73 14.77
N GLY A 140 -2.04 0.31 15.30
CA GLY A 140 -1.80 1.72 14.99
C GLY A 140 -2.57 2.24 13.77
N TYR A 141 -3.01 1.38 12.85
CA TYR A 141 -3.79 1.75 11.67
C TYR A 141 -5.25 1.30 11.76
N ILE A 142 -5.48 0.08 12.23
CA ILE A 142 -6.80 -0.53 12.48
C ILE A 142 -6.97 -0.61 13.99
N THR A 143 -8.09 -0.08 14.48
CA THR A 143 -8.44 -0.15 15.91
C THR A 143 -9.81 -0.77 16.06
N THR A 144 -9.86 -1.90 16.76
CA THR A 144 -11.11 -2.56 17.16
C THR A 144 -11.37 -2.27 18.63
N ARG A 145 -12.59 -1.82 18.93
CA ARG A 145 -13.04 -1.54 20.30
C ARG A 145 -14.21 -2.46 20.63
N ILE A 146 -14.06 -3.23 21.71
CA ILE A 146 -15.09 -4.15 22.19
C ILE A 146 -15.49 -3.70 23.58
N SER A 147 -16.74 -3.28 23.71
CA SER A 147 -17.30 -2.80 24.98
C SER A 147 -17.83 -3.98 25.79
N LEU A 148 -17.36 -4.12 27.03
CA LEU A 148 -17.92 -5.02 28.02
C LEU A 148 -19.07 -4.29 28.72
N SER A 149 -20.19 -4.17 28.00
CA SER A 149 -21.38 -3.47 28.48
C SER A 149 -21.95 -4.16 29.73
N GLY A 150 -22.07 -3.42 30.83
CA GLY A 150 -22.81 -3.83 32.04
C GLY A 150 -21.99 -4.46 33.18
N ILE A 151 -20.84 -5.10 32.91
CA ILE A 151 -20.06 -5.80 33.95
C ILE A 151 -18.81 -4.98 34.37
N GLY A 152 -18.20 -4.25 33.45
CA GLY A 152 -17.01 -3.43 33.72
C GLY A 152 -17.27 -2.14 34.51
N ALA A 153 -18.54 -1.78 34.76
CA ALA A 153 -18.91 -0.57 35.50
C ALA A 153 -18.72 -0.69 37.03
N THR A 154 -18.78 -1.92 37.57
CA THR A 154 -18.75 -2.17 39.03
C THR A 154 -17.43 -2.77 39.50
N ARG A 155 -16.66 -3.40 38.60
CA ARG A 155 -15.38 -4.06 38.90
C ARG A 155 -14.44 -3.79 37.73
N GLY A 156 -13.56 -2.80 37.84
CA GLY A 156 -12.64 -2.43 36.74
C GLY A 156 -11.45 -3.39 36.66
N VAL A 157 -11.12 -3.84 35.44
CA VAL A 157 -9.92 -4.63 35.16
C VAL A 157 -8.99 -3.82 34.25
N THR A 158 -7.70 -3.80 34.58
CA THR A 158 -6.68 -3.13 33.77
C THR A 158 -5.63 -4.11 33.28
N GLY A 159 -5.01 -3.75 32.17
CA GLY A 159 -3.94 -4.53 31.57
C GLY A 159 -3.56 -3.89 30.25
N ASN A 160 -2.26 -3.77 30.03
CA ASN A 160 -1.71 -3.42 28.73
C ASN A 160 -0.78 -4.54 28.33
N THR A 161 -0.97 -5.07 27.13
CA THR A 161 -0.15 -6.15 26.62
C THR A 161 0.07 -5.98 25.13
N THR A 162 1.24 -6.41 24.68
CA THR A 162 1.60 -6.55 23.28
C THR A 162 1.33 -7.97 22.84
N GLY A 163 1.20 -8.20 21.52
CA GLY A 163 1.16 -9.56 20.98
C GLY A 163 2.35 -10.38 21.48
N THR A 164 3.54 -9.77 21.57
CA THR A 164 4.76 -10.40 22.08
C THR A 164 4.83 -10.38 23.62
N GLY A 165 5.07 -11.54 24.22
CA GLY A 165 5.36 -11.69 25.66
C GLY A 165 4.24 -12.29 26.50
N GLU A 166 4.43 -12.29 27.83
CA GLU A 166 3.41 -12.80 28.76
C GLU A 166 2.31 -11.76 28.92
N ASN A 167 1.11 -12.10 28.45
CA ASN A 167 -0.01 -11.18 28.51
C ASN A 167 -0.66 -11.26 29.89
N VAL A 168 -0.59 -10.17 30.66
CA VAL A 168 -1.07 -10.13 32.05
C VAL A 168 -2.25 -9.17 32.20
N ILE A 169 -3.33 -9.67 32.77
CA ILE A 169 -4.47 -8.89 33.21
C ILE A 169 -4.44 -8.85 34.74
N THR A 170 -4.67 -7.66 35.29
CA THR A 170 -4.81 -7.47 36.74
C THR A 170 -6.20 -6.95 37.07
N TYR A 171 -6.85 -7.62 38.02
CA TYR A 171 -8.03 -7.13 38.72
C TYR A 171 -7.63 -6.63 40.10
N ASP A 172 -8.14 -5.46 40.49
CA ASP A 172 -7.96 -4.90 41.83
C ASP A 172 -9.32 -4.44 42.38
N SER A 173 -9.73 -4.98 43.54
CA SER A 173 -10.99 -4.62 44.20
C SER A 173 -11.04 -3.16 44.63
N GLY A 174 -9.88 -2.51 44.85
CA GLY A 174 -9.79 -1.08 45.16
C GLY A 174 -10.00 -0.17 43.94
N GLY A 175 -10.09 -0.77 42.74
CA GLY A 175 -10.06 -0.05 41.47
C GLY A 175 -8.66 0.43 41.11
N PHE A 176 -8.47 0.73 39.83
CA PHE A 176 -7.24 1.36 39.33
C PHE A 176 -7.46 2.88 39.34
N ARG A 177 -6.76 3.58 40.24
CA ARG A 177 -6.70 5.04 40.31
C ARG A 177 -5.56 5.59 39.46
#